data_AF-A0A914RZH2-F1
#
_entry.id   AF-A0A914RZH2-F1
#
_cell.length_a   1.000
_cell.length_b   1.000
_cell.length_c   1.000
_cell.angle_alpha   90.00
_cell.angle_beta   90.00
_cell.angle_gamma   90.00
#
_symmetry.space_group_name_H-M   'P 1'
#
loop_
_entity.id
_entity.type
_entity.pdbx_description
1 polymer ?
#
loop_
_entity_poly.entity_id
_entity_poly.type
_entity_poly.pdbx_seq_one_letter_code
_entity_poly.pdbx_strand_id
1 'polypeptide(L)'
;MIVLLIWLLIVVRLRCFCDLNDEWLPPFDDISEVTALCTKENRNIVMLRRGLPMMYSLFRHDALCWLEIQRYVPPRYNPLVWFLQSLGYCDINRAINWRRRGVEYKRDFQLMMTRAAFALICRQTDDIGRYQLSRYAALFRIMFEKINGDRM
;
A
#
# COMPACT_ATOMS: atom_id res chain seq x y z
N MET A 1 6.27 39.89 19.18
CA MET A 1 6.08 39.32 17.83
C MET A 1 6.90 38.05 17.58
N ILE A 2 8.19 38.01 17.92
CA ILE A 2 9.06 36.84 17.64
C ILE A 2 8.59 35.55 18.37
N VAL A 3 8.11 35.66 19.62
CA VAL A 3 7.63 34.51 20.41
C VAL A 3 6.38 33.88 19.81
N LEU A 4 5.47 34.68 19.24
CA LEU A 4 4.26 34.20 18.55
C LEU A 4 4.60 33.48 17.25
N LEU A 5 5.61 33.96 16.50
CA LEU A 5 6.12 33.29 15.31
C LEU A 5 6.81 31.97 15.63
N ILE A 6 7.57 31.88 16.72
CA ILE A 6 8.19 30.63 17.16
C ILE A 6 7.13 29.64 17.64
N TRP A 7 6.11 30.09 18.39
CA TRP A 7 4.97 29.25 18.77
C TRP A 7 4.16 28.78 17.55
N LEU A 8 3.90 29.65 16.56
CA LEU A 8 3.27 29.25 15.31
C LEU A 8 4.11 28.25 14.55
N LEU A 9 5.42 28.44 14.47
CA LEU A 9 6.33 27.51 13.79
C LEU A 9 6.43 26.17 14.52
N ILE A 10 6.35 26.15 15.85
CA ILE A 10 6.31 24.92 16.66
C ILE A 10 4.96 24.21 16.50
N VAL A 11 3.84 24.92 16.57
CA VAL A 11 2.49 24.37 16.37
C VAL A 11 2.30 23.87 14.93
N VAL A 12 2.85 24.58 13.94
CA VAL A 12 2.85 24.15 12.53
C VAL A 12 3.78 22.96 12.32
N ARG A 13 4.96 22.91 12.96
CA ARG A 13 5.84 21.73 12.92
C ARG A 13 5.22 20.51 13.60
N LEU A 14 4.51 20.69 14.72
CA LEU A 14 3.74 19.64 15.39
C LEU A 14 2.56 19.15 14.54
N ARG A 15 1.89 20.04 13.80
CA ARG A 15 0.83 19.67 12.84
C ARG A 15 1.34 19.04 11.54
N CYS A 16 2.64 19.12 11.25
CA CYS A 16 3.22 18.52 10.04
C CYS A 16 3.56 17.03 10.22
N PHE A 17 3.47 16.53 11.45
CA PHE A 17 3.39 15.09 11.73
C PHE A 17 1.91 14.69 11.63
N CYS A 18 1.31 14.79 10.43
CA CYS A 18 0.02 14.17 10.22
C CYS A 18 0.20 12.69 10.57
N ASP A 19 -0.55 12.22 11.54
CA ASP A 19 -0.38 10.90 12.13
C ASP A 19 -0.70 9.85 11.06
N LEU A 20 0.27 9.00 10.71
CA LEU A 20 0.01 7.85 9.83
C LEU A 20 -1.10 6.97 10.43
N ASN A 21 -1.23 6.98 11.76
CA ASN A 21 -2.23 6.20 12.49
C ASN A 21 -3.65 6.69 12.29
N ASP A 22 -3.87 7.95 11.96
CA ASP A 22 -5.23 8.52 11.97
C ASP A 22 -5.90 8.46 10.58
N GLU A 23 -5.14 8.16 9.53
CA GLU A 23 -5.64 8.20 8.15
C GLU A 23 -6.21 6.85 7.69
N TRP A 24 -5.58 5.73 8.04
CA TRP A 24 -5.88 4.42 7.44
C TRP A 24 -6.41 3.39 8.43
N LEU A 25 -7.37 2.56 8.02
CA LEU A 25 -7.84 1.40 8.79
C LEU A 25 -6.73 0.33 8.92
N PRO A 26 -6.83 -0.55 9.95
CA PRO A 26 -5.96 -1.71 10.05
C PRO A 26 -5.91 -2.55 8.77
N PRO A 27 -4.74 -3.09 8.40
CA PRO A 27 -3.47 -3.04 9.14
C PRO A 27 -2.59 -1.82 8.80
N PHE A 28 -3.08 -0.86 8.01
CA PHE A 28 -2.27 0.25 7.51
C PHE A 28 -2.07 1.39 8.53
N ASP A 29 -2.64 1.28 9.74
CA ASP A 29 -2.32 2.11 10.90
C ASP A 29 -1.14 1.57 11.74
N ASP A 30 -0.46 0.51 11.32
CA ASP A 30 0.79 0.08 11.95
C ASP A 30 1.99 0.88 11.40
N ILE A 31 2.47 1.85 12.18
CA ILE A 31 3.63 2.69 11.81
C ILE A 31 4.88 1.86 11.53
N SER A 32 5.11 0.79 12.27
CA SER A 32 6.34 -0.01 12.14
C SER A 32 6.37 -0.70 10.78
N GLU A 33 5.27 -1.37 10.42
CA GLU A 33 5.14 -2.04 9.13
C GLU A 33 5.15 -1.04 7.96
N VAL A 34 4.44 0.09 8.10
CA VAL A 34 4.45 1.15 7.10
C VAL A 34 5.85 1.75 6.91
N THR A 35 6.59 1.99 8.00
CA THR A 35 7.95 2.53 7.93
C THR A 35 8.90 1.54 7.23
N ALA A 36 8.79 0.25 7.54
CA ALA A 36 9.56 -0.80 6.87
C ALA A 36 9.20 -0.94 5.39
N LEU A 37 7.93 -0.70 5.03
CA LEU A 37 7.46 -0.70 3.65
C LEU A 37 7.99 0.50 2.86
N CYS A 38 7.96 1.70 3.43
CA CYS A 38 8.13 2.96 2.71
C CYS A 38 9.59 3.37 2.46
N THR A 39 10.37 2.45 1.86
CA THR A 39 11.76 2.69 1.47
C THR A 39 11.89 3.04 -0.01
N LYS A 40 13.00 3.68 -0.40
CA LYS A 40 13.32 3.94 -1.82
C LYS A 40 13.47 2.66 -2.63
N GLU A 41 13.97 1.59 -2.02
CA GLU A 41 14.11 0.28 -2.66
C GLU A 41 12.73 -0.31 -2.98
N ASN A 42 11.84 -0.37 -1.99
CA ASN A 42 10.48 -0.88 -2.19
C ASN A 42 9.67 -0.04 -3.17
N ARG A 43 9.78 1.30 -3.09
CA ARG A 43 9.20 2.20 -4.11
C ARG A 43 9.66 1.81 -5.52
N ASN A 44 10.95 1.56 -5.70
CA ASN A 44 11.47 1.20 -7.01
C ASN A 44 10.95 -0.15 -7.51
N ILE A 45 10.72 -1.10 -6.62
CA ILE A 45 10.13 -2.40 -6.95
C ILE A 45 8.67 -2.22 -7.37
N VAL A 46 7.89 -1.47 -6.60
CA VAL A 46 6.44 -1.26 -6.83
C VAL A 46 6.19 -0.41 -8.08
N MET A 47 6.94 0.68 -8.24
CA MET A 47 6.66 1.69 -9.27
C MET A 47 7.35 1.40 -10.60
N LEU A 48 8.60 0.93 -10.61
CA LEU A 48 9.39 0.85 -11.84
C LEU A 48 9.19 -0.47 -12.59
N ARG A 49 9.37 -0.43 -13.91
CA ARG A 49 9.25 -1.62 -14.78
C ARG A 49 10.14 -2.78 -14.35
N ARG A 50 11.32 -2.50 -13.79
CA ARG A 50 12.27 -3.53 -13.33
C ARG A 50 11.73 -4.41 -12.20
N GLY A 51 10.77 -3.93 -11.40
CA GLY A 51 10.16 -4.72 -10.34
C GLY A 51 8.94 -5.55 -10.77
N LEU A 52 8.43 -5.34 -12.00
CA LEU A 52 7.25 -6.02 -12.51
C LEU A 52 7.34 -7.56 -12.50
N PRO A 53 8.45 -8.20 -12.90
CA PRO A 53 8.53 -9.65 -12.89
C PRO A 53 8.33 -10.24 -11.49
N MET A 54 8.89 -9.59 -10.47
CA MET A 54 8.73 -10.00 -9.07
C MET A 54 7.28 -9.80 -8.61
N MET A 55 6.69 -8.62 -8.86
CA MET A 55 5.30 -8.34 -8.48
C MET A 55 4.32 -9.33 -9.13
N TYR A 56 4.47 -9.59 -10.43
CA TYR A 56 3.63 -10.55 -11.14
C TYR A 56 3.85 -11.99 -10.66
N SER A 57 5.07 -12.36 -10.26
CA SER A 57 5.32 -13.67 -9.64
C SER A 57 4.54 -13.81 -8.33
N LEU A 58 4.60 -12.79 -7.47
CA LEU A 58 3.87 -12.76 -6.19
C LEU A 58 2.35 -12.78 -6.40
N PHE A 59 1.81 -12.06 -7.39
CA PHE A 59 0.38 -12.06 -7.68
C PHE A 59 -0.16 -13.39 -8.20
N ARG A 60 0.66 -14.14 -8.95
CA ARG A 60 0.26 -15.39 -9.59
C ARG A 60 0.20 -16.55 -8.61
N HIS A 61 1.11 -16.56 -7.66
CA HIS A 61 1.28 -17.69 -6.76
C HIS A 61 0.40 -17.55 -5.52
N ASP A 62 -0.17 -18.66 -5.09
CA ASP A 62 -0.77 -18.80 -3.75
C ASP A 62 0.29 -18.62 -2.63
N ALA A 63 1.54 -18.34 -2.98
CA ALA A 63 2.59 -18.02 -2.02
C ALA A 63 2.16 -16.86 -1.11
N LEU A 64 1.48 -15.82 -1.62
CA LEU A 64 0.92 -14.75 -0.78
C LEU A 64 -0.13 -15.28 0.22
N CYS A 65 -0.72 -16.45 0.00
CA CYS A 65 -1.63 -17.12 0.92
C CYS A 65 -0.95 -18.04 1.93
N TRP A 66 0.35 -18.29 1.81
CA TRP A 66 1.04 -19.20 2.71
C TRP A 66 1.35 -18.48 4.02
N LEU A 67 0.91 -19.06 5.14
CA LEU A 67 1.18 -18.58 6.50
C LEU A 67 2.67 -18.33 6.76
N GLU A 68 3.56 -19.05 6.07
CA GLU A 68 5.00 -19.01 6.27
C GLU A 68 5.77 -18.48 5.04
N ILE A 69 5.12 -17.72 4.15
CA ILE A 69 5.77 -17.17 2.94
C ILE A 69 7.09 -16.45 3.25
N GLN A 70 7.18 -15.79 4.42
CA GLN A 70 8.37 -15.07 4.89
C GLN A 70 9.62 -15.98 5.02
N ARG A 71 9.44 -17.32 5.13
CA ARG A 71 10.55 -18.29 5.11
C ARG A 71 11.08 -18.55 3.70
N TYR A 72 10.27 -18.29 2.67
CA TYR A 72 10.55 -18.60 1.27
C TYR A 72 10.94 -17.37 0.46
N VAL A 73 10.76 -16.17 1.00
CA VAL A 73 11.25 -14.92 0.41
C VAL A 73 12.44 -14.39 1.21
N PRO A 74 13.43 -13.76 0.55
CA PRO A 74 14.47 -13.02 1.25
C PRO A 74 13.87 -12.01 2.24
N PRO A 75 14.38 -11.90 3.49
CA PRO A 75 13.79 -11.07 4.53
C PRO A 75 13.56 -9.60 4.14
N ARG A 76 14.40 -9.06 3.25
CA ARG A 76 14.26 -7.70 2.70
C ARG A 76 12.91 -7.45 2.00
N TYR A 77 12.21 -8.51 1.59
CA TYR A 77 10.92 -8.42 0.92
C TYR A 77 9.73 -8.64 1.85
N ASN A 78 9.97 -8.92 3.14
CA ASN A 78 8.89 -9.11 4.11
C ASN A 78 7.89 -7.95 4.14
N PRO A 79 8.33 -6.66 4.13
CA PRO A 79 7.38 -5.54 4.11
C PRO A 79 6.51 -5.51 2.84
N LEU A 80 7.07 -5.88 1.69
CA LEU A 80 6.31 -5.98 0.44
C LEU A 80 5.31 -7.13 0.48
N VAL A 81 5.70 -8.26 1.05
CA VAL A 81 4.80 -9.42 1.19
C VAL A 81 3.65 -9.09 2.13
N TRP A 82 3.95 -8.52 3.31
CA TRP A 82 2.94 -8.01 4.24
C TRP A 82 1.99 -7.05 3.52
N PHE A 83 2.52 -6.07 2.80
CA PHE A 83 1.71 -5.08 2.08
C PHE A 83 0.75 -5.72 1.07
N LEU A 84 1.23 -6.69 0.29
CA LEU A 84 0.41 -7.40 -0.68
C LEU A 84 -0.66 -8.30 -0.04
N GLN A 85 -0.35 -8.90 1.11
CA GLN A 85 -1.30 -9.67 1.91
C GLN A 85 -2.38 -8.75 2.50
N SER A 86 -1.99 -7.61 3.04
CA SER A 86 -2.88 -6.58 3.62
C SER A 86 -3.86 -5.99 2.60
N LEU A 87 -3.50 -5.98 1.31
CA LEU A 87 -4.42 -5.62 0.21
C LEU A 87 -5.46 -6.72 -0.12
N GLY A 88 -5.43 -7.86 0.59
CA GLY A 88 -6.40 -8.94 0.45
C GLY A 88 -6.27 -9.75 -0.84
N TYR A 89 -5.14 -9.65 -1.55
CA TYR A 89 -4.98 -10.35 -2.83
C TYR A 89 -5.04 -11.86 -2.70
N CYS A 90 -4.57 -12.41 -1.58
CA CYS A 90 -4.75 -13.82 -1.30
C CYS A 90 -6.23 -14.22 -1.28
N ASP A 91 -7.04 -13.52 -0.49
CA ASP A 91 -8.46 -13.83 -0.32
C ASP A 91 -9.25 -13.66 -1.62
N ILE A 92 -8.96 -12.60 -2.36
CA ILE A 92 -9.57 -12.34 -3.67
C ILE A 92 -9.19 -13.43 -4.67
N ASN A 93 -7.91 -13.78 -4.78
CA ASN A 93 -7.45 -14.84 -5.67
C ASN A 93 -8.12 -16.18 -5.33
N ARG A 94 -8.17 -16.53 -4.04
CA ARG A 94 -8.83 -17.76 -3.56
C ARG A 94 -10.32 -17.77 -3.87
N ALA A 95 -11.03 -16.65 -3.64
CA ALA A 95 -12.46 -16.54 -3.93
C ALA A 95 -12.77 -16.67 -5.43
N ILE A 96 -11.94 -16.07 -6.29
CA ILE A 96 -12.08 -16.17 -7.75
C ILE A 96 -11.80 -17.59 -8.22
N ASN A 97 -10.65 -18.17 -7.83
CA ASN A 97 -10.26 -19.53 -8.21
C ASN A 97 -11.27 -20.59 -7.71
N TRP A 98 -11.81 -20.42 -6.50
CA TRP A 98 -12.84 -21.32 -5.96
C TRP A 98 -14.12 -21.29 -6.78
N ARG A 99 -14.57 -20.10 -7.21
CA ARG A 99 -15.79 -19.96 -8.04
C ARG A 99 -15.59 -20.45 -9.48
N ARG A 100 -14.40 -20.24 -10.05
CA ARG A 100 -14.04 -20.69 -11.40
C ARG A 100 -12.56 -21.06 -11.46
N ARG A 101 -12.29 -22.37 -11.49
CA ARG A 101 -10.91 -22.88 -11.66
C ARG A 101 -10.30 -22.33 -12.95
N GLY A 102 -9.07 -21.85 -12.87
CA GLY A 102 -8.31 -21.34 -14.01
C GLY A 102 -8.62 -19.89 -14.41
N VAL A 103 -9.51 -19.19 -13.68
CA VAL A 103 -9.72 -17.75 -13.84
C VAL A 103 -8.79 -17.01 -12.89
N GLU A 104 -7.86 -16.23 -13.44
CA GLU A 104 -6.97 -15.39 -12.64
C GLU A 104 -7.59 -14.01 -12.37
N TYR A 105 -7.28 -13.44 -11.22
CA TYR A 105 -7.54 -12.02 -10.96
C TYR A 105 -6.70 -11.16 -11.93
N LYS A 106 -7.27 -10.06 -12.43
CA LYS A 106 -6.57 -9.19 -13.39
C LYS A 106 -5.32 -8.56 -12.76
N ARG A 107 -4.16 -9.03 -13.21
CA ARG A 107 -2.84 -8.59 -12.74
C ARG A 107 -2.58 -7.10 -12.91
N ASP A 108 -3.08 -6.51 -13.98
CA ASP A 108 -2.94 -5.06 -14.19
C ASP A 108 -3.73 -4.26 -13.15
N PHE A 109 -4.91 -4.75 -12.77
CA PHE A 109 -5.67 -4.14 -11.69
C PHE A 109 -4.91 -4.27 -10.37
N GLN A 110 -4.42 -5.46 -10.02
CA GLN A 110 -3.60 -5.68 -8.83
C GLN A 110 -2.38 -4.76 -8.81
N LEU A 111 -1.68 -4.62 -9.93
CA LEU A 111 -0.51 -3.76 -10.02
C LEU A 111 -0.86 -2.28 -9.80
N MET A 112 -1.88 -1.77 -10.48
CA MET A 112 -2.27 -0.36 -10.35
C MET A 112 -2.82 -0.06 -8.96
N MET A 113 -3.58 -0.99 -8.39
CA MET A 113 -4.09 -0.91 -7.03
C MET A 113 -2.96 -0.90 -6.00
N THR A 114 -1.96 -1.77 -6.14
CA THR A 114 -0.77 -1.79 -5.28
C THR A 114 0.02 -0.50 -5.38
N ARG A 115 0.22 0.02 -6.59
CA ARG A 115 0.93 1.30 -6.78
C ARG A 115 0.19 2.45 -6.13
N ALA A 116 -1.13 2.51 -6.30
CA ALA A 116 -1.94 3.57 -5.72
C ALA A 116 -1.92 3.51 -4.19
N ALA A 117 -2.13 2.32 -3.62
CA ALA A 117 -2.05 2.09 -2.18
C ALA A 117 -0.67 2.48 -1.62
N PHE A 118 0.42 2.06 -2.29
CA PHE A 118 1.78 2.41 -1.88
C PHE A 118 2.01 3.92 -1.91
N ALA A 119 1.59 4.60 -2.98
CA ALA A 119 1.73 6.05 -3.10
C ALA A 119 0.99 6.80 -1.99
N LEU A 120 -0.20 6.33 -1.60
CA LEU A 120 -0.99 6.93 -0.53
C LEU A 120 -0.37 6.67 0.85
N ILE A 121 -0.18 5.39 1.21
CA ILE A 121 0.35 4.99 2.52
C ILE A 121 1.74 5.61 2.75
N CYS A 122 2.61 5.60 1.74
CA CYS A 122 3.96 6.16 1.84
C CYS A 122 4.05 7.67 1.57
N ARG A 123 2.92 8.36 1.40
CA ARG A 123 2.84 9.81 1.12
C ARG A 123 3.66 10.27 -0.09
N GLN A 124 3.74 9.42 -1.11
CA GLN A 124 4.38 9.71 -2.39
C GLN A 124 3.32 10.14 -3.41
N THR A 125 2.53 11.15 -3.06
CA THR A 125 1.34 11.54 -3.82
C THR A 125 1.66 12.01 -5.25
N ASP A 126 2.87 12.49 -5.51
CA ASP A 126 3.37 12.78 -6.86
C ASP A 126 3.32 11.57 -7.80
N ASP A 127 3.49 10.35 -7.25
CA ASP A 127 3.39 9.12 -8.04
C ASP A 127 1.97 8.85 -8.53
N ILE A 128 0.94 9.40 -7.87
CA ILE A 128 -0.44 9.27 -8.33
C ILE A 128 -0.62 9.93 -9.70
N GLY A 129 -0.14 11.17 -9.84
CA GLY A 129 -0.20 11.88 -11.12
C GLY A 129 0.72 11.24 -12.16
N ARG A 130 1.97 10.96 -11.78
CA ARG A 130 2.99 10.41 -12.68
C ARG A 130 2.61 9.09 -13.31
N TYR A 131 1.97 8.20 -12.55
CA TYR A 131 1.57 6.87 -13.01
C TYR A 131 0.06 6.74 -13.30
N GLN A 132 -0.67 7.86 -13.34
CA GLN A 132 -2.10 7.92 -13.65
C GLN A 132 -2.97 7.04 -12.74
N LEU A 133 -2.71 7.09 -11.43
CA LEU A 133 -3.30 6.19 -10.44
C LEU A 133 -4.58 6.72 -9.79
N SER A 134 -5.09 7.89 -10.20
CA SER A 134 -6.17 8.61 -9.49
C SER A 134 -7.41 7.77 -9.21
N ARG A 135 -7.83 6.92 -10.16
CA ARG A 135 -9.01 6.04 -9.97
C ARG A 135 -8.76 4.97 -8.92
N TYR A 136 -7.57 4.36 -8.93
CA TYR A 136 -7.17 3.34 -7.98
C TYR A 136 -6.92 3.92 -6.58
N ALA A 137 -6.41 5.15 -6.53
CA ALA A 137 -6.23 5.89 -5.29
C ALA A 137 -7.59 6.20 -4.63
N ALA A 138 -8.59 6.61 -5.42
CA ALA A 138 -9.95 6.79 -4.93
C ALA A 138 -10.54 5.47 -4.38
N LEU A 139 -10.42 4.37 -5.13
CA LEU A 139 -10.86 3.05 -4.66
C LEU A 139 -10.17 2.66 -3.33
N PHE A 140 -8.86 2.88 -3.23
CA PHE A 140 -8.13 2.59 -1.99
C PHE A 140 -8.67 3.38 -0.80
N ARG A 141 -8.89 4.69 -0.97
CA ARG A 141 -9.43 5.55 0.09
C ARG A 141 -10.81 5.09 0.55
N ILE A 142 -11.70 4.78 -0.39
CA ILE A 142 -13.02 4.24 -0.06
C ILE A 142 -12.88 2.98 0.79
N MET A 143 -11.96 2.06 0.44
CA MET A 143 -11.80 0.81 1.18
C MET A 143 -11.10 0.98 2.53
N PHE A 144 -10.08 1.83 2.63
CA PHE A 144 -9.11 1.80 3.73
C PHE A 144 -8.91 3.12 4.47
N GLU A 145 -9.45 4.25 4.04
CA GLU A 145 -9.38 5.48 4.84
C GLU A 145 -10.24 5.30 6.12
N LYS A 146 -9.92 5.91 7.27
CA LYS A 146 -10.75 5.80 8.49
C LYS A 146 -12.05 6.59 8.37
N ILE A 147 -11.94 7.84 7.92
CA ILE A 147 -13.07 8.75 7.74
C ILE A 147 -13.20 9.02 6.24
N ASN A 148 -14.24 8.47 5.62
CA ASN A 148 -14.48 8.63 4.20
C ASN A 148 -15.97 8.84 3.95
N GLY A 149 -16.31 9.95 3.29
CA GLY A 149 -17.69 10.37 3.05
C GLY A 149 -18.44 9.49 2.04
N ASP A 150 -17.74 8.68 1.24
CA ASP A 150 -18.39 7.78 0.28
C ASP A 150 -18.91 6.48 0.93
N ARG A 151 -18.54 6.20 2.19
CA ARG A 151 -19.03 5.05 2.97
C ARG A 151 -20.14 5.39 3.97
N MET A 152 -20.45 6.67 4.15
CA MET A 152 -21.49 7.18 5.06
C MET A 152 -22.72 7.59 4.26
#